data_AF-A0A3P6Q6F8-F1
#
_entry.id   AF-A0A3P6Q6F8-F1
#
_cell.length_a   1.000
_cell.length_b   1.000
_cell.length_c   1.000
_cell.angle_alpha   90.00
_cell.angle_beta   90.00
_cell.angle_gamma   90.00
#
_symmetry.space_group_name_H-M   'P 1'
#
loop_
_entity.id
_entity.type
_entity.pdbx_description
1 polymer ?
#
loop_
_entity_poly.entity_id
_entity_poly.type
_entity_poly.pdbx_seq_one_letter_code
_entity_poly.pdbx_strand_id
1 'polypeptide(L)'
;MKIDDNELQAVANSGPKETFDLATKNYLYIGGLPAAVASRAKAAFHLKQTLSFKGCLSDFHINDMVIDFDKAERKEKILDGCINSVDLCRGVQCNGGLCVANSASSSGYTCRCPSGYKGIHCQQRNFS
;
A
#
# COMPACT_ATOMS: atom_id res chain seq x y z
N MET A 1 -3.78 -9.48 -6.24
CA MET A 1 -3.76 -8.07 -5.79
C MET A 1 -4.15 -7.21 -6.97
N LYS A 2 -5.22 -6.40 -6.85
CA LYS A 2 -5.68 -5.49 -7.89
C LYS A 2 -5.32 -4.07 -7.46
N ILE A 3 -4.57 -3.35 -8.28
CA ILE A 3 -4.29 -1.91 -8.08
C ILE A 3 -5.05 -1.18 -9.19
N ASP A 4 -5.92 -0.25 -8.81
CA ASP A 4 -6.59 0.70 -9.71
C ASP A 4 -7.29 0.07 -10.93
N ASP A 5 -8.11 -0.98 -10.69
CA ASP A 5 -8.90 -1.68 -11.70
C ASP A 5 -8.15 -2.39 -12.84
N ASN A 6 -6.82 -2.46 -12.78
CA ASN A 6 -6.02 -3.20 -13.77
C ASN A 6 -6.28 -4.73 -13.72
N GLU A 7 -5.99 -5.39 -14.85
CA GLU A 7 -5.99 -6.85 -14.92
C GLU A 7 -5.04 -7.46 -13.87
N LEU A 8 -5.50 -8.56 -13.26
CA LEU A 8 -4.70 -9.30 -12.29
C LEU A 8 -3.44 -9.82 -12.96
N GLN A 9 -2.28 -9.27 -12.58
CA GLN A 9 -1.02 -9.87 -12.94
C GLN A 9 -0.75 -11.06 -12.03
N ALA A 10 -0.79 -12.26 -12.63
CA ALA A 10 -0.32 -13.48 -12.02
C ALA A 10 1.06 -13.80 -12.60
N VAL A 11 2.09 -13.79 -11.75
CA VAL A 11 3.44 -14.26 -12.14
C VAL A 11 3.57 -15.69 -11.61
N ALA A 12 3.70 -16.65 -12.53
CA ALA A 12 4.10 -18.00 -12.16
C ALA A 12 5.59 -18.00 -11.81
N ASN A 13 5.95 -18.65 -10.71
CA ASN A 13 7.33 -18.75 -10.26
C ASN A 13 8.16 -19.59 -11.26
N SER A 14 9.07 -18.94 -12.00
CA SER A 14 10.01 -19.62 -12.91
C SER A 14 11.34 -20.02 -12.23
N GLY A 15 11.43 -19.90 -10.91
CA GLY A 15 12.59 -20.29 -10.13
C GLY A 15 12.65 -21.80 -9.87
N PRO A 16 13.83 -22.34 -9.50
CA PRO A 16 14.04 -23.78 -9.29
C PRO A 16 13.30 -24.37 -8.07
N LYS A 17 12.55 -23.55 -7.33
CA LYS A 17 11.80 -23.95 -6.14
C LYS A 17 10.33 -23.66 -6.40
N GLU A 18 9.50 -24.69 -6.54
CA GLU A 18 8.06 -24.54 -6.80
C GLU A 18 7.31 -23.94 -5.60
N THR A 19 7.80 -24.17 -4.39
CA THR A 19 7.23 -23.66 -3.14
C THR A 19 8.23 -22.78 -2.40
N PHE A 20 7.72 -21.80 -1.65
CA PHE A 20 8.55 -21.06 -0.70
C PHE A 20 8.90 -21.98 0.48
N ASP A 21 10.09 -22.57 0.42
CA ASP A 21 10.59 -23.52 1.41
C ASP A 21 11.07 -22.78 2.67
N LEU A 22 10.24 -22.83 3.72
CA LEU A 22 10.49 -22.25 5.04
C LEU A 22 11.32 -23.17 5.95
N ALA A 23 11.93 -24.25 5.45
CA ALA A 23 12.74 -25.17 6.26
C ALA A 23 13.90 -24.47 6.99
N THR A 24 14.30 -23.28 6.53
CA THR A 24 15.17 -22.35 7.26
C THR A 24 14.35 -21.17 7.75
N LYS A 25 14.58 -20.73 9.00
CA LYS A 25 13.94 -19.54 9.60
C LYS A 25 14.34 -18.28 8.81
N ASN A 26 13.62 -18.00 7.73
CA ASN A 26 13.76 -16.79 6.94
C ASN A 26 12.63 -15.83 7.29
N TYR A 27 12.98 -14.58 7.57
CA TYR A 27 11.98 -13.55 7.79
C TYR A 27 11.29 -13.17 6.48
N LEU A 28 9.96 -13.06 6.53
CA LEU A 28 9.19 -12.33 5.52
C LEU A 28 9.25 -10.85 5.87
N TYR A 29 9.72 -10.03 4.93
CA TYR A 29 9.81 -8.58 5.10
C TYR A 29 8.71 -7.88 4.30
N ILE A 30 7.98 -6.98 4.96
CA ILE A 30 6.90 -6.21 4.35
C ILE A 30 7.24 -4.73 4.47
N GLY A 31 7.02 -3.95 3.40
CA GLY A 31 7.25 -2.51 3.37
C GLY A 31 8.71 -2.07 3.19
N GLY A 32 9.70 -2.93 3.44
CA GLY A 32 11.10 -2.61 3.22
C GLY A 32 12.04 -3.70 3.73
N LEU A 33 13.35 -3.48 3.58
CA LEU A 33 14.38 -4.37 4.09
C LEU A 33 15.30 -3.62 5.07
N PRO A 34 15.79 -4.27 6.12
CA PRO A 34 16.85 -3.71 6.96
C PRO A 34 18.05 -3.32 6.09
N ALA A 35 18.72 -2.21 6.41
CA ALA A 35 19.75 -1.62 5.55
C ALA A 35 20.86 -2.62 5.16
N ALA A 36 21.29 -3.48 6.09
CA ALA A 36 22.29 -4.52 5.84
C ALA A 36 21.80 -5.59 4.84
N VAL A 37 20.52 -5.99 4.95
CA VAL A 37 19.90 -6.96 4.03
C VAL A 37 19.72 -6.33 2.64
N ALA A 38 19.20 -5.10 2.58
CA ALA A 38 19.01 -4.35 1.35
C ALA A 38 20.33 -4.16 0.58
N SER A 39 21.41 -3.84 1.30
CA SER A 39 22.74 -3.63 0.71
C SER A 39 23.29 -4.91 0.09
N ARG A 40 23.18 -6.04 0.80
CA ARG A 40 23.59 -7.36 0.28
C ARG A 40 22.75 -7.79 -0.92
N ALA A 41 21.42 -7.61 -0.85
CA ALA A 41 20.52 -7.95 -1.94
C ALA A 41 20.75 -7.10 -3.20
N LYS A 42 21.08 -5.81 -3.05
CA LYS A 42 21.49 -4.94 -4.16
C LYS A 42 22.82 -5.40 -4.78
N ALA A 43 23.82 -5.71 -3.95
CA ALA A 43 25.12 -6.20 -4.41
C ALA A 43 25.02 -7.55 -5.15
N ALA A 44 24.07 -8.40 -4.74
CA ALA A 44 23.76 -9.66 -5.41
C ALA A 44 22.82 -9.52 -6.62
N PHE A 45 22.50 -8.29 -7.04
CA PHE A 45 21.56 -8.01 -8.15
C PHE A 45 20.13 -8.56 -7.96
N HIS A 46 19.74 -8.91 -6.72
CA HIS A 46 18.37 -9.31 -6.41
C HIS A 46 17.41 -8.12 -6.37
N LEU A 47 17.93 -6.89 -6.20
CA LEU A 47 17.17 -5.64 -6.17
C LEU A 47 17.77 -4.61 -7.12
N LYS A 48 16.92 -3.93 -7.89
CA LYS A 48 17.33 -2.76 -8.68
C LYS A 48 17.57 -1.53 -7.79
N GLN A 49 16.75 -1.35 -6.77
CA GLN A 49 16.79 -0.21 -5.84
C GLN A 49 16.49 -0.67 -4.41
N THR A 50 16.98 0.09 -3.44
CA THR A 50 16.80 -0.17 -2.00
C THR A 50 15.73 0.74 -1.37
N LEU A 51 14.85 1.30 -2.20
CA LEU A 51 13.75 2.13 -1.73
C LEU A 51 12.75 1.26 -0.96
N SER A 52 12.30 1.77 0.18
CA SER A 52 11.23 1.14 0.96
C SER A 52 9.89 1.73 0.57
N PHE A 53 8.83 0.96 0.76
CA PHE A 53 7.47 1.44 0.65
C PHE A 53 7.24 2.59 1.64
N LYS A 54 6.65 3.67 1.14
CA LYS A 54 6.21 4.80 1.96
C LYS A 54 4.72 4.96 1.76
N GLY A 55 3.95 4.48 2.73
CA GLY A 55 2.51 4.48 2.63
C GLY A 55 1.87 3.73 3.78
N CYS A 56 0.65 3.29 3.52
CA CYS A 56 -0.18 2.56 4.44
C CYS A 56 -0.46 1.15 3.94
N LEU A 57 -0.49 0.19 4.85
CA LEU A 57 -0.89 -1.18 4.59
C LEU A 57 -2.03 -1.54 5.54
N SER A 58 -3.05 -2.17 4.99
CA SER A 58 -4.21 -2.68 5.71
C SER A 58 -4.68 -3.95 5.03
N ASP A 59 -5.48 -4.76 5.73
CA ASP A 59 -6.13 -5.95 5.16
C ASP A 59 -5.12 -6.97 4.56
N PHE A 60 -4.07 -7.28 5.33
CA PHE A 60 -3.00 -8.15 4.87
C PHE A 60 -3.24 -9.61 5.28
N HIS A 61 -3.33 -10.48 4.29
CA HIS A 61 -3.61 -11.90 4.45
C HIS A 61 -2.52 -12.77 3.82
N ILE A 62 -2.15 -13.86 4.48
CA ILE A 62 -1.30 -14.93 3.92
C ILE A 62 -2.06 -16.24 4.04
N ASN A 63 -2.36 -16.90 2.91
CA ASN A 63 -3.14 -18.13 2.86
C ASN A 63 -4.44 -18.03 3.66
N ASP A 64 -5.22 -16.96 3.40
CA ASP A 64 -6.50 -16.63 4.07
C ASP A 64 -6.40 -16.33 5.58
N MET A 65 -5.19 -16.26 6.13
CA MET A 65 -4.96 -15.85 7.52
C MET A 65 -4.62 -14.36 7.61
N VAL A 66 -5.38 -13.63 8.42
CA VAL A 66 -5.08 -12.24 8.77
C VAL A 66 -3.76 -12.18 9.53
N ILE A 67 -2.84 -11.36 9.05
CA ILE A 67 -1.57 -11.13 9.73
C ILE A 67 -1.70 -9.91 10.63
N ASP A 68 -1.49 -10.15 11.92
CA ASP A 68 -1.42 -9.13 12.94
C ASP A 68 0.00 -8.51 12.93
N PHE A 69 0.14 -7.33 12.31
CA PHE A 69 1.40 -6.61 12.27
C PHE A 69 1.91 -6.24 13.66
N ASP A 70 1.05 -6.24 14.69
CA ASP A 70 1.48 -5.95 16.04
C ASP A 70 2.35 -7.04 16.66
N LYS A 71 2.25 -8.26 16.12
CA LYS A 71 3.00 -9.44 16.54
C LYS A 71 4.22 -9.71 15.66
N ALA A 72 4.60 -8.78 14.79
CA ALA A 72 5.80 -8.93 13.97
C ALA A 72 7.06 -8.98 14.85
N GLU A 73 7.98 -9.91 14.52
CA GLU A 73 9.26 -10.06 15.23
C GLU A 73 10.07 -8.77 15.27
N ARG A 74 10.00 -7.97 14.19
CA ARG A 74 10.71 -6.69 14.06
C ARG A 74 9.81 -5.66 13.40
N LYS A 75 9.77 -4.47 13.99
CA LYS A 75 9.08 -3.29 13.47
C LYS A 75 10.10 -2.14 13.40
N GLU A 76 10.35 -1.61 12.20
CA GLU A 76 11.26 -0.48 12.02
C GLU A 76 10.54 0.65 11.28
N LYS A 77 10.51 1.84 11.87
CA LYS A 77 9.98 3.07 11.26
C LYS A 77 8.52 2.97 10.79
N ILE A 78 7.70 2.23 11.53
CA ILE A 78 6.26 2.17 11.32
C ILE A 78 5.53 3.09 12.31
N LEU A 79 4.33 3.52 11.94
CA LEU A 79 3.39 4.19 12.81
C LEU A 79 2.10 3.37 12.82
N ASP A 80 1.48 3.24 13.99
CA ASP A 80 0.21 2.54 14.10
C ASP A 80 -0.89 3.38 13.47
N GLY A 81 -1.65 2.74 12.58
CA GLY A 81 -2.68 3.40 11.79
C GLY A 81 -2.13 4.32 10.70
N CYS A 82 -3.08 4.90 9.97
CA CYS A 82 -2.80 5.67 8.75
C CYS A 82 -3.07 7.17 8.88
N ILE A 83 -3.32 7.61 10.11
CA ILE A 83 -3.72 8.98 10.38
C ILE A 83 -2.47 9.86 10.27
N ASN A 84 -2.47 10.74 9.27
CA ASN A 84 -1.41 11.72 8.96
C ASN A 84 -0.05 11.15 8.49
N SER A 85 0.09 9.84 8.27
CA SER A 85 1.34 9.23 7.76
C SER A 85 1.54 9.42 6.25
N VAL A 86 0.44 9.65 5.52
CA VAL A 86 0.42 10.03 4.11
C VAL A 86 -0.56 11.18 3.95
N ASP A 87 -0.16 12.23 3.22
CA ASP A 87 -1.12 13.20 2.72
C ASP A 87 -1.90 12.56 1.57
N LEU A 88 -3.01 11.91 1.91
CA LEU A 88 -3.92 11.24 0.97
C LEU A 88 -4.61 12.23 0.01
N CYS A 89 -4.54 13.52 0.32
CA CYS A 89 -5.04 14.60 -0.52
C CYS A 89 -3.96 15.19 -1.44
N ARG A 90 -2.69 14.79 -1.29
CA ARG A 90 -1.60 15.30 -2.11
C ARG A 90 -1.80 14.93 -3.57
N GLY A 91 -2.06 15.95 -4.40
CA GLY A 91 -2.28 15.78 -5.84
C GLY A 91 -3.73 15.43 -6.22
N VAL A 92 -4.63 15.26 -5.25
CA VAL A 92 -6.07 15.05 -5.51
C VAL A 92 -6.71 16.38 -5.89
N GLN A 93 -7.41 16.42 -7.03
CA GLN A 93 -8.13 17.61 -7.51
C GLN A 93 -9.64 17.44 -7.32
N CYS A 94 -10.20 18.07 -6.29
CA CYS A 94 -11.64 18.04 -6.02
C CYS A 94 -12.45 19.11 -6.77
N ASN A 95 -11.95 19.66 -7.89
CA ASN A 95 -12.64 20.67 -8.75
C ASN A 95 -13.41 21.76 -7.97
N GLY A 96 -12.76 22.40 -6.99
CA GLY A 96 -13.36 23.44 -6.14
C GLY A 96 -13.97 22.94 -4.83
N GLY A 97 -13.98 21.63 -4.59
CA GLY A 97 -14.30 21.00 -3.31
C GLY A 97 -13.08 20.85 -2.39
N LEU A 98 -13.35 20.39 -1.17
CA LEU A 98 -12.33 20.14 -0.14
C LEU A 98 -11.97 18.65 -0.09
N CYS A 99 -10.70 18.31 -0.29
CA CYS A 99 -10.23 16.96 -0.03
C CYS A 99 -10.10 16.72 1.47
N VAL A 100 -10.63 15.61 1.96
CA VAL A 100 -10.46 15.15 3.34
C VAL A 100 -10.03 13.69 3.36
N ALA A 101 -9.12 13.34 4.27
CA ALA A 101 -8.79 11.94 4.53
C ALA A 101 -10.05 11.22 5.07
N ASN A 102 -10.32 10.04 4.52
CA ASN A 102 -11.47 9.22 4.87
C ASN A 102 -11.05 7.75 4.81
N SER A 103 -10.76 7.16 5.98
CA SER A 103 -10.34 5.77 6.12
C SER A 103 -11.44 4.75 5.79
N ALA A 104 -12.71 5.18 5.74
CA ALA A 104 -13.82 4.32 5.31
C ALA A 104 -13.97 4.26 3.77
N SER A 105 -13.30 5.15 3.04
CA SER A 105 -13.26 5.13 1.57
C SER A 105 -12.17 4.18 1.09
N SER A 106 -12.43 3.41 0.03
CA SER A 106 -11.43 2.54 -0.61
C SER A 106 -10.21 3.33 -1.13
N SER A 107 -10.38 4.61 -1.47
CA SER A 107 -9.29 5.48 -1.91
C SER A 107 -8.57 6.19 -0.74
N GLY A 108 -9.02 6.00 0.50
CA GLY A 108 -8.47 6.64 1.70
C GLY A 108 -8.78 8.15 1.84
N TYR A 109 -9.46 8.74 0.86
CA TYR A 109 -9.92 10.14 0.89
C TYR A 109 -11.33 10.28 0.32
N THR A 110 -11.92 11.46 0.48
CA THR A 110 -13.17 11.86 -0.15
C THR A 110 -13.14 13.35 -0.47
N CYS A 111 -13.69 13.76 -1.61
CA CYS A 111 -13.92 15.16 -1.92
C CYS A 111 -15.29 15.62 -1.39
N ARG A 112 -15.29 16.63 -0.51
CA ARG A 112 -16.51 17.33 -0.10
C ARG A 112 -16.85 18.37 -1.16
N CYS A 113 -17.88 18.09 -1.95
CA CYS A 113 -18.28 18.94 -3.05
C CYS A 113 -19.06 20.18 -2.60
N PRO A 114 -18.85 21.34 -3.24
CA PRO A 114 -19.66 22.52 -3.02
C PRO A 114 -21.09 22.30 -3.54
N SER A 115 -22.02 23.13 -3.08
CA SER A 115 -23.42 23.09 -3.52
C SER A 115 -23.52 23.14 -5.05
N GLY A 116 -24.34 22.25 -5.63
CA GLY A 116 -24.50 22.15 -7.08
C GLY A 116 -23.41 21.33 -7.79
N TYR A 117 -22.53 20.62 -7.05
CA TYR A 117 -21.53 19.72 -7.62
C TYR A 117 -21.55 18.33 -6.95
N LYS A 118 -21.18 17.30 -7.69
CA LYS A 118 -21.13 15.90 -7.25
C LYS A 118 -20.08 15.09 -8.04
N GLY A 119 -19.93 13.82 -7.67
CA GLY A 119 -18.93 12.90 -8.22
C GLY A 119 -17.69 12.81 -7.33
N ILE A 120 -16.88 11.78 -7.52
CA ILE A 120 -15.72 11.48 -6.68
C ILE A 120 -14.77 12.68 -6.53
N HIS A 121 -14.61 13.48 -7.59
CA HIS A 121 -13.76 14.66 -7.65
C HIS A 121 -14.57 15.95 -7.90
N CYS A 122 -15.87 15.96 -7.60
CA CYS A 122 -16.77 17.10 -7.84
C CYS A 122 -16.82 17.60 -9.30
N GLN A 123 -16.59 16.69 -10.24
CA GLN A 123 -16.52 17.00 -11.67
C GLN A 123 -17.89 17.15 -12.33
N GLN A 124 -18.96 16.71 -11.68
CA GLN A 124 -20.32 16.75 -12.21
C GLN A 124 -21.09 17.91 -11.59
N ARG A 125 -21.72 18.76 -12.42
CA ARG A 125 -22.70 19.73 -11.91
C ARG A 125 -24.00 19.01 -11.56
N ASN A 126 -24.46 19.17 -10.34
CA ASN A 126 -25.78 18.75 -9.91
C ASN A 126 -26.76 19.89 -10.22
N PHE A 127 -27.34 19.87 -11.41
CA PHE A 127 -28.50 20.70 -11.70
C PHE A 127 -29.68 20.10 -10.93
N SER A 128 -30.07 20.77 -9.85
CA SER A 128 -31.36 20.58 -9.19
C SER A 128 -32.27 21.73 -9.57
#